data_AF-A0A965CKP9-F1
#
_entry.id   AF-A0A965CKP9-F1
#
_cell.length_a   1.000
_cell.length_b   1.000
_cell.length_c   1.000
_cell.angle_alpha   90.00
_cell.angle_beta   90.00
_cell.angle_gamma   90.00
#
_symmetry.space_group_name_H-M   'P 1'
#
loop_
_entity.id
_entity.type
_entity.pdbx_description
1 polymer ?
#
loop_
_entity_poly.entity_id
_entity_poly.type
_entity_poly.pdbx_seq_one_letter_code
_entity_poly.pdbx_strand_id
1 'polypeptide(L)'
;RAFWLLGLEGDRHWPGLLEAIGRTDLATREGFATARERAVNCEQVIAELDAHFATQTYAHWTARFDEHDVWWAPLNSIPEAIEDPQVIAAGSFVEMTPQPGEAPYRAVNSPVDFSGYEPRYGPVPRLGEHQPEW
;
A
#
# COMPACT_ATOMS: atom_id res chain seq x y z
N ARG A 1 -12.91 -7.27 3.82
CA ARG A 1 -11.77 -6.35 3.59
C ARG A 1 -10.58 -6.87 4.37
N ALA A 2 -9.38 -6.78 3.81
CA ALA A 2 -8.14 -7.17 4.46
C ALA A 2 -7.22 -5.95 4.58
N PHE A 3 -6.15 -6.09 5.37
CA PHE A 3 -5.13 -5.07 5.56
C PHE A 3 -3.74 -5.72 5.51
N TRP A 4 -2.73 -4.90 5.26
CA TRP A 4 -1.32 -5.24 5.42
C TRP A 4 -0.78 -4.61 6.68
N LEU A 5 0.05 -5.35 7.41
CA LEU A 5 0.94 -4.79 8.42
C LEU A 5 2.28 -4.48 7.73
N LEU A 6 2.68 -3.21 7.74
CA LEU A 6 3.80 -2.69 6.96
C LEU A 6 5.02 -2.44 7.86
N GLY A 7 6.21 -2.69 7.33
CA GLY A 7 7.45 -2.19 7.93
C GLY A 7 7.76 -2.67 9.35
N LEU A 8 7.32 -3.89 9.70
CA LEU A 8 7.69 -4.52 10.96
C LEU A 8 9.19 -4.89 10.95
N GLU A 9 10.06 -3.92 11.22
CA GLU A 9 11.35 -4.27 11.81
C GLU A 9 11.04 -5.12 13.05
N GLY A 10 11.44 -6.38 12.97
CA GLY A 10 10.78 -7.45 13.70
C GLY A 10 10.62 -7.14 15.17
N ASP A 11 11.69 -6.72 15.86
CA ASP A 11 11.64 -6.50 17.30
C ASP A 11 11.24 -5.08 17.70
N ARG A 12 11.45 -4.09 16.83
CA ARG A 12 11.12 -2.69 17.11
C ARG A 12 9.61 -2.45 17.18
N HIS A 13 8.85 -3.03 16.24
CA HIS A 13 7.43 -2.73 16.08
C HIS A 13 6.50 -3.80 16.66
N TRP A 14 7.03 -4.99 16.97
CA TRP A 14 6.24 -6.10 17.52
C TRP A 14 5.54 -5.75 18.84
N PRO A 15 6.18 -5.09 19.84
CA PRO A 15 5.50 -4.74 21.09
C PRO A 15 4.28 -3.84 20.87
N GLY A 16 4.41 -2.78 20.05
CA GLY A 16 3.30 -1.86 19.75
C GLY A 16 2.14 -2.55 19.03
N LEU A 17 2.44 -3.47 18.10
CA LEU A 17 1.40 -4.30 17.48
C LEU A 17 0.68 -5.17 18.52
N LEU A 18 1.42 -5.83 19.42
CA LEU A 18 0.83 -6.69 20.45
C LEU A 18 -0.04 -5.91 21.44
N GLU A 19 0.37 -4.69 21.81
CA GLU A 19 -0.44 -3.78 22.62
C GLU A 19 -1.73 -3.36 21.88
N ALA A 20 -1.63 -3.00 20.60
CA ALA A 20 -2.77 -2.61 19.78
C ALA A 20 -3.85 -3.71 19.73
N ILE A 21 -3.42 -4.96 19.54
CA ILE A 21 -4.30 -6.13 19.41
C ILE A 21 -4.64 -6.78 20.76
N GLY A 22 -4.07 -6.32 21.87
CA GLY A 22 -4.29 -6.85 23.21
C GLY A 22 -3.71 -8.26 23.43
N ARG A 23 -2.62 -8.61 22.74
CA ARG A 23 -1.95 -9.91 22.80
C ARG A 23 -0.50 -9.82 23.29
N THR A 24 -0.27 -9.03 24.33
CA THR A 24 1.07 -8.87 24.93
C THR A 24 1.63 -10.20 25.47
N ASP A 25 0.80 -11.22 25.67
CA ASP A 25 1.21 -12.59 25.99
C ASP A 25 2.15 -13.21 24.92
N LEU A 26 2.00 -12.79 23.65
CA LEU A 26 2.83 -13.30 22.56
C LEU A 26 4.27 -12.76 22.59
N ALA A 27 4.56 -11.71 23.38
CA ALA A 27 5.88 -11.11 23.46
C ALA A 27 6.94 -12.05 24.06
N THR A 28 6.52 -12.99 24.92
CA THR A 28 7.39 -13.94 25.61
C THR A 28 7.11 -15.39 25.24
N ARG A 29 6.18 -15.64 24.31
CA ARG A 29 5.83 -16.99 23.88
C ARG A 29 7.00 -17.59 23.11
N GLU A 30 7.38 -18.81 23.48
CA GLU A 30 8.43 -19.56 22.78
C GLU A 30 8.09 -19.68 21.29
N GLY A 31 9.04 -19.34 20.43
CA GLY A 31 8.85 -19.33 18.97
C GLY A 31 8.30 -18.02 18.41
N PHE A 32 7.91 -17.08 19.28
CA PHE A 32 7.30 -15.79 18.93
C PHE A 32 8.07 -14.59 19.52
N ALA A 33 8.97 -14.83 20.47
CA ALA A 33 9.57 -13.77 21.28
C ALA A 33 10.53 -12.88 20.47
N THR A 34 11.38 -13.48 19.64
CA THR A 34 12.38 -12.76 18.83
C THR A 34 12.02 -12.75 17.35
N ALA A 35 12.49 -11.75 16.61
CA ALA A 35 12.30 -11.68 15.17
C ALA A 35 12.81 -12.93 14.44
N ARG A 36 13.93 -13.49 14.92
CA ARG A 36 14.49 -14.74 14.41
C ARG A 36 13.55 -15.92 14.62
N GLU A 37 12.99 -16.05 15.83
CA GLU A 37 12.02 -17.09 16.13
C GLU A 37 10.75 -16.95 15.30
N ARG A 38 10.21 -15.73 15.17
CA ARG A 38 9.04 -15.46 14.32
C ARG A 38 9.30 -15.76 12.85
N ALA A 39 10.51 -15.51 12.36
CA ALA A 39 10.88 -15.86 10.98
C ALA A 39 10.94 -17.38 10.77
N VAL A 40 11.44 -18.15 11.75
CA VAL A 40 11.46 -19.62 11.69
C VAL A 40 10.05 -20.21 11.82
N ASN A 41 9.21 -19.63 12.67
CA ASN A 41 7.85 -20.11 12.95
C ASN A 41 6.77 -19.30 12.21
N CYS A 42 7.10 -18.69 11.08
CA CYS A 42 6.27 -17.67 10.44
C CYS A 42 4.84 -18.15 10.15
N GLU A 43 4.67 -19.38 9.70
CA GLU A 43 3.35 -19.98 9.42
C GLU A 43 2.47 -20.03 10.68
N GLN A 44 3.06 -20.40 11.83
CA GLN A 44 2.33 -20.45 13.10
C GLN A 44 2.00 -19.06 13.64
N VAL A 45 2.93 -18.11 13.48
CA VAL A 45 2.71 -16.71 13.85
C VAL A 45 1.56 -16.12 13.03
N ILE A 46 1.58 -16.31 11.72
CA ILE A 46 0.52 -15.83 10.82
C ILE A 46 -0.81 -16.50 11.18
N ALA A 47 -0.85 -17.82 11.36
CA ALA A 47 -2.09 -18.51 11.73
C ALA A 47 -2.69 -18.04 13.06
N GLU A 48 -1.86 -17.79 14.07
CA GLU A 48 -2.30 -17.24 15.36
C GLU A 48 -2.86 -15.81 15.20
N LEU A 49 -2.17 -14.96 14.44
CA LEU A 49 -2.62 -13.59 14.19
C LEU A 49 -3.90 -13.55 13.35
N ASP A 50 -4.01 -14.38 12.31
CA ASP A 50 -5.21 -14.48 11.47
C ASP A 50 -6.43 -14.94 12.28
N ALA A 51 -6.25 -15.96 13.13
CA ALA A 51 -7.31 -16.42 14.03
C ALA A 51 -7.76 -15.30 14.98
N HIS A 52 -6.81 -14.51 15.51
CA HIS A 52 -7.11 -13.37 16.36
C HIS A 52 -7.82 -12.26 15.60
N PHE A 53 -7.34 -11.89 14.41
CA PHE A 53 -7.94 -10.85 13.59
C PHE A 53 -9.35 -11.21 13.09
N ALA A 54 -9.66 -12.50 12.95
CA ALA A 54 -11.00 -12.96 12.61
C ALA A 54 -12.05 -12.70 13.73
N THR A 55 -11.64 -12.38 14.95
CA THR A 55 -12.55 -12.18 16.09
C THR A 55 -13.26 -10.82 16.11
N GLN A 56 -12.76 -9.85 15.36
CA GLN A 56 -13.32 -8.49 15.29
C GLN A 56 -13.42 -7.99 13.86
N THR A 57 -14.19 -6.93 13.66
CA THR A 57 -14.39 -6.36 12.33
C THR A 57 -13.14 -5.62 11.83
N TYR A 58 -13.05 -5.46 10.52
CA TYR A 58 -12.02 -4.62 9.90
C TYR A 58 -11.96 -3.21 10.53
N ALA A 59 -13.11 -2.54 10.68
CA ALA A 59 -13.17 -1.20 11.25
C ALA A 59 -12.68 -1.12 12.71
N HIS A 60 -12.87 -2.19 13.48
CA HIS A 60 -12.32 -2.28 14.83
C HIS A 60 -10.79 -2.30 14.79
N TRP A 61 -10.19 -3.18 13.98
CA TRP A 61 -8.74 -3.30 13.93
C TRP A 61 -8.05 -2.06 13.38
N THR A 62 -8.59 -1.45 12.32
CA THR A 62 -7.99 -0.25 11.75
C THR A 62 -7.99 0.91 12.74
N ALA A 63 -9.08 1.11 13.48
CA ALA A 63 -9.14 2.13 14.53
C ALA A 63 -8.11 1.88 15.64
N ARG A 64 -7.91 0.62 16.03
CA ARG A 64 -6.88 0.22 17.00
C ARG A 64 -5.48 0.43 16.46
N PHE A 65 -5.22 0.14 15.20
CA PHE A 65 -3.92 0.37 14.58
C PHE A 65 -3.59 1.86 14.51
N ASP A 66 -4.55 2.71 14.12
CA ASP A 66 -4.39 4.16 14.09
C ASP A 66 -4.15 4.74 15.50
N GLU A 67 -4.86 4.25 16.52
CA GLU A 67 -4.70 4.67 17.93
C GLU A 67 -3.30 4.33 18.48
N HIS A 68 -2.69 3.23 18.00
CA HIS A 68 -1.42 2.69 18.51
C HIS A 68 -0.22 2.97 17.58
N ASP A 69 -0.39 3.84 16.57
CA ASP A 69 0.65 4.17 15.59
C ASP A 69 1.25 2.93 14.90
N VAL A 70 0.42 1.90 14.70
CA VAL A 70 0.81 0.69 13.99
C VAL A 70 0.87 1.01 12.50
N TRP A 71 1.98 0.66 11.86
CA TRP A 71 2.11 0.85 10.42
C TRP A 71 1.28 -0.21 9.68
N TRP A 72 0.20 0.22 9.06
CA TRP A 72 -0.71 -0.64 8.32
C TRP A 72 -1.22 0.04 7.05
N ALA A 73 -1.79 -0.74 6.14
CA ALA A 73 -2.48 -0.21 4.96
C ALA A 73 -3.68 -1.08 4.56
N PRO A 74 -4.73 -0.51 3.95
CA PRO A 74 -5.80 -1.29 3.36
C PRO A 74 -5.28 -2.14 2.19
N LEU A 75 -5.77 -3.38 2.05
CA LEU A 75 -5.60 -4.14 0.82
C LEU A 75 -6.68 -3.71 -0.17
N ASN A 76 -6.36 -2.71 -0.99
CA ASN A 76 -7.24 -2.18 -2.02
C ASN A 76 -7.21 -3.04 -3.29
N SER A 77 -8.36 -3.18 -3.94
CA SER A 77 -8.44 -3.61 -5.34
C SER A 77 -7.92 -2.52 -6.30
N ILE A 78 -7.70 -2.85 -7.58
CA ILE A 78 -7.23 -1.86 -8.56
C ILE A 78 -8.18 -0.65 -8.65
N PRO A 79 -9.51 -0.79 -8.77
CA PRO A 79 -10.41 0.36 -8.79
C PRO A 79 -10.35 1.19 -7.50
N GLU A 80 -10.30 0.54 -6.33
CA GLU A 80 -10.17 1.24 -5.05
C GLU A 80 -8.84 2.01 -4.96
N ALA A 81 -7.74 1.43 -5.45
CA ALA A 81 -6.43 2.08 -5.44
C ALA A 81 -6.38 3.30 -6.37
N ILE A 82 -7.09 3.26 -7.50
CA ILE A 82 -7.18 4.39 -8.44
C ILE A 82 -7.91 5.59 -7.82
N GLU A 83 -8.85 5.32 -6.90
CA GLU A 83 -9.64 6.33 -6.19
C GLU A 83 -9.08 6.68 -4.81
N ASP A 84 -7.95 6.08 -4.41
CA ASP A 84 -7.37 6.26 -3.08
C ASP A 84 -6.90 7.71 -2.88
N PRO A 85 -7.26 8.37 -1.76
CA PRO A 85 -6.87 9.76 -1.51
C PRO A 85 -5.36 10.00 -1.54
N GLN A 86 -4.55 9.04 -1.10
CA GLN A 86 -3.08 9.16 -1.12
C GLN A 86 -2.55 9.04 -2.55
N VAL A 87 -3.13 8.18 -3.38
CA VAL A 87 -2.75 8.02 -4.80
C VAL A 87 -3.09 9.28 -5.60
N ILE A 88 -4.25 9.89 -5.32
CA ILE A 88 -4.67 11.17 -5.90
C ILE A 88 -3.75 12.30 -5.43
N ALA A 89 -3.49 12.39 -4.13
CA ALA A 89 -2.63 13.43 -3.55
C ALA A 89 -1.18 13.33 -4.04
N ALA A 90 -0.70 12.11 -4.29
CA ALA A 90 0.62 11.86 -4.87
C ALA A 90 0.70 12.15 -6.39
N GLY A 91 -0.38 12.60 -7.03
CA GLY A 91 -0.37 12.91 -8.46
C GLY A 91 -0.02 11.71 -9.35
N SER A 92 -0.38 10.49 -8.91
CA SER A 92 0.05 9.24 -9.57
C SER A 92 -0.57 9.01 -10.94
N PHE A 93 -1.57 9.81 -11.32
CA PHE A 93 -2.18 9.77 -12.65
C PHE A 93 -2.20 11.15 -13.28
N VAL A 94 -2.03 11.20 -14.60
CA VAL A 94 -2.06 12.42 -15.40
C VAL A 94 -3.09 12.32 -16.50
N GLU A 95 -3.72 13.45 -16.81
CA GLU A 95 -4.60 13.57 -17.97
C GLU A 95 -3.74 13.68 -19.23
N MET A 96 -4.02 12.83 -20.22
CA MET A 96 -3.31 12.85 -21.50
C MET A 96 -4.06 13.74 -22.49
N THR A 97 -3.31 14.48 -23.31
CA THR A 97 -3.91 15.18 -24.45
C THR A 97 -4.31 14.15 -25.51
N PRO A 98 -5.60 13.99 -25.86
CA PRO A 98 -6.00 13.01 -26.88
C PRO A 98 -5.67 13.51 -28.29
N GLN A 99 -5.53 12.60 -29.26
CA GLN A 99 -5.52 12.98 -30.68
C GLN A 99 -6.91 13.48 -31.12
N PRO A 100 -7.02 14.25 -32.22
CA PRO A 100 -8.33 14.63 -32.76
C PRO A 100 -9.21 13.40 -33.03
N GLY A 101 -10.37 13.34 -32.35
CA GLY A 101 -11.33 12.25 -32.45
C GLY A 101 -11.19 11.14 -31.40
N GLU A 102 -10.18 11.19 -30.53
CA GLU A 102 -10.03 10.27 -29.40
C GLU A 102 -10.74 10.79 -28.14
N ALA A 103 -11.19 9.86 -27.30
CA ALA A 103 -11.73 10.21 -25.98
C ALA A 103 -10.60 10.63 -25.02
N PRO A 104 -10.86 11.53 -24.06
CA PRO A 104 -9.90 11.82 -22.99
C PRO A 104 -9.59 10.55 -22.20
N TYR A 105 -8.36 10.41 -21.75
CA TYR A 105 -7.93 9.30 -20.92
C TYR A 105 -6.79 9.71 -20.00
N ARG A 106 -6.61 8.91 -18.95
CA ARG A 106 -5.54 9.05 -17.98
C ARG A 106 -4.45 8.03 -18.21
N ALA A 107 -3.23 8.41 -17.86
CA ALA A 107 -2.08 7.50 -17.78
C ALA A 107 -1.47 7.53 -16.38
N VAL A 108 -0.67 6.51 -16.06
CA VAL A 108 0.16 6.51 -14.85
C VAL A 108 1.27 7.55 -15.02
N ASN A 109 1.44 8.39 -14.00
CA ASN A 109 2.47 9.43 -14.00
C ASN A 109 3.87 8.85 -13.75
N SER A 110 4.90 9.64 -14.05
CA SER A 110 6.25 9.41 -13.54
C SER A 110 6.22 9.32 -12.01
N PRO A 111 6.95 8.38 -11.38
CA PRO A 111 7.05 8.30 -9.92
C PRO A 111 8.04 9.33 -9.33
N VAL A 112 8.56 10.24 -10.16
CA VAL A 112 9.57 11.23 -9.79
C VAL A 112 9.06 12.63 -10.13
N ASP A 113 9.08 13.49 -9.12
CA ASP A 113 8.73 14.90 -9.21
C ASP A 113 9.97 15.79 -9.12
N PHE A 114 9.93 16.93 -9.82
CA PHE A 114 11.00 17.92 -9.80
C PHE A 114 10.42 19.29 -9.41
N SER A 115 10.93 19.86 -8.33
CA SER A 115 10.52 21.21 -7.90
C SER A 115 10.79 22.23 -9.01
N GLY A 116 9.75 22.98 -9.40
CA GLY A 116 9.83 24.02 -10.42
C GLY A 116 9.76 23.52 -11.87
N TYR A 117 9.51 22.22 -12.09
CA TYR A 117 9.29 21.65 -13.40
C TYR A 117 7.98 20.90 -13.44
N GLU A 118 7.12 21.28 -14.38
CA GLU A 118 5.85 20.60 -14.65
C GLU A 118 5.92 19.91 -16.01
N PRO A 119 5.83 18.57 -16.08
CA PRO A 119 5.85 17.85 -17.35
C PRO A 119 4.61 18.20 -18.20
N ARG A 120 4.81 18.27 -19.52
CA ARG A 120 3.71 18.44 -20.48
C ARG A 120 3.43 17.13 -21.20
N TYR A 121 2.22 16.62 -21.02
CA TYR A 121 1.77 15.38 -21.65
C TYR A 121 1.01 15.67 -22.94
N GLY A 122 1.68 15.47 -24.07
CA GLY A 122 1.11 15.60 -25.41
C GLY A 122 0.41 14.34 -25.91
N PRO A 123 -0.19 14.38 -27.11
CA PRO A 123 -0.78 13.21 -27.72
C PRO A 123 0.27 12.15 -28.03
N VAL A 124 -0.13 10.88 -27.90
CA VAL A 124 0.70 9.75 -28.31
C VAL A 124 0.78 9.75 -29.84
N PRO A 125 1.98 9.68 -30.43
CA PRO A 125 2.13 9.70 -31.88
C PRO A 125 1.57 8.42 -32.50
N ARG A 126 0.92 8.57 -33.65
CA ARG A 126 0.48 7.44 -34.48
C ARG A 126 1.68 6.72 -35.09
N LEU A 127 1.43 5.49 -35.51
CA LEU A 127 2.43 4.72 -36.25
C LEU A 127 2.86 5.50 -37.50
N GLY A 128 4.14 5.86 -37.56
CA GLY A 128 4.71 6.60 -38.69
C GLY A 128 4.56 8.12 -38.65
N GLU A 129 3.96 8.70 -37.60
CA GLU A 129 3.67 10.15 -37.55
C GLU A 129 4.91 11.04 -37.68
N HIS A 130 6.05 10.57 -37.18
CA HIS A 130 7.33 11.27 -37.26
C HIS A 130 8.32 10.59 -38.22
N GLN A 131 7.85 9.69 -39.10
CA GLN A 131 8.76 9.13 -40.10
C GLN A 131 9.20 10.24 -41.06
N PRO A 132 10.52 10.42 -41.26
CA PRO A 132 10.97 11.31 -42.30
C PRO A 132 10.55 10.71 -43.65
N GLU A 133 9.98 11.55 -44.49
CA GLU A 133 9.84 11.29 -45.91
C GLU A 133 11.24 11.33 -46.55
N TRP A 134 11.87 10.16 -46.66
CA TRP A 134 13.14 9.97 -47.37
C TRP A 134 12.89 9.73 -48.85
#